data_AF-A0A3Q2UL56-F1
#
_entry.id   AF-A0A3Q2UL56-F1
#
_cell.length_a   1.000
_cell.length_b   1.000
_cell.length_c   1.000
_cell.angle_alpha   90.00
_cell.angle_beta   90.00
_cell.angle_gamma   90.00
#
_symmetry.space_group_name_H-M   'P 1'
#
loop_
_entity.id
_entity.type
_entity.pdbx_description
1 polymer ?
#
loop_
_entity_poly.entity_id
_entity_poly.type
_entity_poly.pdbx_seq_one_letter_code
_entity_poly.pdbx_strand_id
1 'polypeptide(L)'
;MAAVRRGAAALVARLRAALPSRFAFPYRVELKAGKKYAWCSCGHSRAQPFCDGAHRTLAPDRAPLRFTAEADGKVWLCGCKRTRTPPRCDGSHLRLWVAGRGDRR
;
A
#
# COMPACT_ATOMS: atom_id res chain seq x y z
N MET A 1 11.75 36.41 6.67
CA MET A 1 11.63 34.98 7.07
C MET A 1 10.75 34.14 6.11
N ALA A 2 10.85 34.31 4.79
CA ALA A 2 10.01 33.58 3.82
C ALA A 2 10.76 32.53 2.97
N ALA A 3 12.09 32.51 3.02
CA ALA A 3 12.92 31.65 2.16
C ALA A 3 13.13 30.22 2.69
N VAL A 4 12.93 29.97 4.00
CA VAL A 4 13.17 28.65 4.61
C VAL A 4 12.01 27.66 4.42
N ARG A 5 10.83 28.11 3.96
CA ARG A 5 9.64 27.26 3.78
C ARG A 5 9.59 26.53 2.43
N ARG A 6 10.40 26.96 1.44
CA ARG A 6 10.41 26.40 0.07
C ARG A 6 11.31 25.17 -0.10
N GLY A 7 12.27 24.94 0.81
CA GLY A 7 13.19 23.80 0.75
C GLY A 7 12.61 22.48 1.29
N ALA A 8 11.79 22.53 2.34
CA ALA A 8 11.27 21.34 3.00
C ALA A 8 10.31 20.53 2.09
N ALA A 9 9.44 21.20 1.33
CA ALA A 9 8.49 20.52 0.44
C ALA A 9 9.19 19.78 -0.71
N ALA A 10 10.21 20.40 -1.32
CA ALA A 10 11.02 19.77 -2.36
C ALA A 10 11.86 18.61 -1.82
N LEU A 11 12.42 18.75 -0.61
CA LEU A 11 13.14 17.68 0.08
C LEU A 11 12.22 16.49 0.41
N VAL A 12 11.03 16.75 0.95
CA VAL A 12 10.03 15.70 1.24
C VAL A 12 9.54 15.02 -0.05
N ALA A 13 9.40 15.75 -1.16
CA ALA A 13 9.06 15.17 -2.46
C ALA A 13 10.17 14.25 -3.00
N ARG A 14 11.44 14.66 -2.89
CA ARG A 14 12.61 13.86 -3.29
C ARG A 14 12.79 12.63 -2.41
N LEU A 15 12.59 12.76 -1.10
CA LEU A 15 12.59 11.62 -0.17
C LEU A 15 11.44 10.64 -0.47
N ARG A 16 10.24 11.14 -0.79
CA ARG A 16 9.10 10.29 -1.21
C ARG A 16 9.33 9.58 -2.54
N ALA A 17 10.06 10.18 -3.47
CA ALA A 17 10.44 9.57 -4.74
C ALA A 17 11.60 8.57 -4.60
N ALA A 18 12.46 8.74 -3.59
CA ALA A 18 13.59 7.86 -3.29
C ALA A 18 13.24 6.70 -2.33
N LEU A 19 12.11 6.77 -1.62
CA LEU A 19 11.61 5.68 -0.80
C LEU A 19 11.02 4.58 -1.70
N PRO A 20 11.36 3.30 -1.49
CA PRO A 20 10.80 2.20 -2.27
C PRO A 20 9.29 2.32 -2.16
N SER A 21 8.62 2.51 -3.31
CA SER A 21 7.17 2.65 -3.54
C SER A 21 6.34 2.75 -2.27
N ARG A 22 5.53 3.80 -2.07
CA ARG A 22 4.57 3.90 -0.94
C ARG A 22 3.67 2.66 -0.71
N PHE A 23 3.60 1.75 -1.68
CA PHE A 23 2.92 0.47 -1.60
C PHE A 23 3.83 -0.67 -1.09
N ALA A 24 5.14 -0.51 -0.94
CA ALA A 24 6.08 -1.53 -0.53
C ALA A 24 5.97 -1.96 0.94
N PHE A 25 5.16 -1.29 1.77
CA PHE A 25 4.98 -1.64 3.18
C PHE A 25 3.52 -1.96 3.51
N PRO A 26 3.26 -2.82 4.51
CA PRO A 26 1.90 -3.16 4.92
C PRO A 26 1.24 -1.99 5.67
N TYR A 27 -0.09 -1.95 5.60
CA TYR A 27 -0.91 -0.95 6.29
C TYR A 27 -1.52 -1.56 7.55
N ARG A 28 -1.26 -0.95 8.71
CA ARG A 28 -1.96 -1.29 9.95
C ARG A 28 -3.33 -0.61 9.94
N VAL A 29 -4.40 -1.40 9.99
CA VAL A 29 -5.77 -0.90 10.02
C VAL A 29 -6.56 -1.57 11.13
N GLU A 30 -7.57 -0.86 11.65
CA GLU A 30 -8.55 -1.44 12.55
C GLU A 30 -9.76 -1.92 11.74
N LEU A 31 -10.10 -3.20 11.91
CA LEU A 31 -11.27 -3.81 11.33
C LEU A 31 -12.37 -3.97 12.39
N LYS A 32 -13.61 -3.92 11.92
CA LYS A 32 -14.81 -4.18 12.72
C LYS A 32 -15.50 -5.45 12.24
N ALA A 33 -15.81 -6.36 13.16
CA ALA A 33 -16.49 -7.61 12.90
C ALA A 33 -17.79 -7.38 12.11
N GLY A 34 -18.08 -8.26 11.15
CA GLY A 34 -19.24 -8.17 10.27
C GLY A 34 -19.17 -7.06 9.21
N LYS A 35 -18.22 -6.12 9.29
CA LYS A 35 -18.08 -5.06 8.29
C LYS A 35 -17.42 -5.59 7.02
N LYS A 36 -18.00 -5.22 5.87
CA LYS A 36 -17.47 -5.53 4.54
C LYS A 36 -16.41 -4.49 4.15
N TYR A 37 -15.29 -4.98 3.65
CA TYR A 37 -14.18 -4.19 3.16
C TYR A 37 -13.83 -4.61 1.73
N ALA A 38 -13.27 -3.67 0.96
CA ALA A 38 -12.72 -3.94 -0.37
C ALA A 38 -11.23 -3.58 -0.36
N TRP A 39 -10.37 -4.59 -0.31
CA TRP A 39 -8.93 -4.41 -0.37
C TRP A 39 -8.49 -4.09 -1.80
N CYS A 40 -7.68 -3.05 -1.96
CA CYS A 40 -7.11 -2.68 -3.24
C CYS A 40 -6.06 -3.72 -3.66
N SER A 41 -6.31 -4.43 -4.76
CA SER A 41 -5.38 -5.38 -5.37
C SER A 41 -4.53 -4.73 -6.48
N CYS A 42 -5.02 -3.66 -7.12
CA CYS A 42 -4.38 -3.04 -8.29
C CYS A 42 -3.20 -2.12 -7.97
N GLY A 43 -3.12 -1.58 -6.75
CA GLY A 43 -2.08 -0.63 -6.35
C GLY A 43 -2.36 0.85 -6.68
N HIS A 44 -3.37 1.17 -7.49
CA HIS A 44 -3.63 2.54 -7.93
C HIS A 44 -4.50 3.39 -7.00
N SER A 45 -5.05 2.80 -5.94
CA SER A 45 -5.94 3.52 -5.03
C SER A 45 -5.21 4.65 -4.29
N ARG A 46 -5.88 5.80 -4.16
CA ARG A 46 -5.48 6.91 -3.29
C ARG A 46 -5.92 6.69 -1.83
N ALA A 47 -6.85 5.77 -1.59
CA ALA A 47 -7.38 5.42 -0.28
C ALA A 47 -6.84 4.08 0.26
N GLN A 48 -5.56 3.78 0.00
CA GLN A 48 -4.94 2.53 0.47
C GLN A 48 -5.12 2.34 1.98
N PRO A 49 -5.30 1.08 2.46
CA PRO A 49 -5.21 -0.18 1.70
C PRO A 49 -6.51 -0.57 0.96
N PHE A 50 -7.54 0.27 1.00
CA PHE A 50 -8.85 -0.03 0.45
C PHE A 50 -9.01 0.48 -0.98
N CYS A 51 -10.02 -0.04 -1.67
CA CYS A 51 -10.33 0.35 -3.03
C CYS A 51 -11.19 1.63 -3.06
N ASP A 52 -10.80 2.57 -3.91
CA ASP A 52 -11.51 3.83 -4.22
C ASP A 52 -12.11 3.84 -5.65
N GLY A 53 -12.00 2.73 -6.38
CA GLY A 53 -12.52 2.60 -7.74
C GLY A 53 -11.51 2.90 -8.84
N ALA A 54 -10.30 3.37 -8.53
CA ALA A 54 -9.26 3.69 -9.52
C ALA A 54 -8.87 2.50 -10.43
N HIS A 55 -9.11 1.26 -10.00
CA HIS A 55 -8.87 0.07 -10.82
C HIS A 55 -9.69 0.08 -12.12
N ARG A 56 -10.89 0.66 -12.12
CA ARG A 56 -11.76 0.64 -13.31
C ARG A 56 -11.13 1.32 -14.51
N THR A 57 -10.29 2.33 -14.29
CA THR A 57 -9.63 3.10 -15.35
C THR A 57 -8.16 2.73 -15.51
N LEU A 58 -7.44 2.47 -14.42
CA LEU A 58 -5.98 2.28 -14.44
C LEU A 58 -5.54 0.81 -14.47
N ALA A 59 -6.41 -0.13 -14.10
CA ALA A 59 -6.11 -1.56 -14.04
C ALA A 59 -7.41 -2.41 -14.11
N PRO A 60 -8.14 -2.36 -15.23
CA PRO A 60 -9.48 -2.95 -15.36
C PRO A 60 -9.50 -4.48 -15.17
N ASP A 61 -8.37 -5.13 -15.41
CA ASP A 61 -8.10 -6.56 -15.20
C ASP A 61 -7.90 -6.93 -13.72
N ARG A 62 -7.74 -5.95 -12.82
CA ARG A 62 -7.43 -6.17 -11.39
C ARG A 62 -8.53 -5.67 -10.47
N ALA A 63 -9.56 -6.49 -10.31
CA ALA A 63 -10.66 -6.22 -9.39
C ALA A 63 -10.22 -6.27 -7.91
N PRO A 64 -10.80 -5.44 -7.03
CA PRO A 64 -10.49 -5.45 -5.60
C PRO A 64 -11.02 -6.71 -4.92
N LEU A 65 -10.30 -7.21 -3.91
CA LEU A 65 -10.75 -8.34 -3.12
C LEU A 65 -11.73 -7.87 -2.05
N ARG A 66 -12.97 -8.36 -2.10
CA ARG A 66 -13.98 -8.09 -1.08
C ARG A 66 -13.91 -9.14 0.02
N PHE A 67 -13.94 -8.72 1.27
CA PHE A 67 -13.97 -9.62 2.42
C PHE A 67 -14.78 -9.01 3.57
N THR A 68 -15.29 -9.88 4.45
CA THR A 68 -15.94 -9.47 5.70
C THR A 68 -14.95 -9.73 6.83
N ALA A 69 -14.77 -8.77 7.74
CA ALA A 69 -13.95 -9.01 8.91
C ALA A 69 -14.69 -9.91 9.90
N GLU A 70 -14.04 -10.98 10.35
CA GLU A 70 -14.63 -11.95 11.29
C GLU A 70 -14.62 -11.43 12.73
N ALA A 71 -13.64 -10.62 13.09
CA ALA A 71 -13.47 -10.08 14.43
C ALA A 71 -13.00 -8.61 14.40
N ASP A 72 -13.28 -7.91 15.49
CA ASP A 72 -12.69 -6.60 15.78
C ASP A 72 -11.19 -6.75 16.01
N GLY A 73 -10.38 -5.86 15.43
CA GLY A 73 -8.95 -5.86 15.74
C GLY A 73 -8.07 -5.10 14.77
N LYS A 74 -6.82 -4.90 15.21
CA LYS A 74 -5.76 -4.30 14.38
C LYS A 74 -5.09 -5.38 13.55
N VAL A 75 -5.10 -5.24 12.24
CA VAL A 75 -4.47 -6.18 11.30
C VAL A 75 -3.54 -5.46 10.34
N TRP A 76 -2.62 -6.22 9.74
CA TRP A 76 -1.73 -5.74 8.68
C TRP A 76 -2.25 -6.19 7.32
N LEU A 77 -2.75 -5.24 6.54
CA LEU A 77 -3.15 -5.48 5.15
C LEU A 77 -1.97 -5.26 4.20
N CYS A 78 -1.92 -6.06 3.14
CA CYS A 78 -0.84 -5.99 2.17
C CYS A 78 -0.86 -4.66 1.40
N GLY A 79 0.25 -3.93 1.45
CA GLY A 79 0.48 -2.78 0.60
C GLY A 79 1.06 -3.15 -0.76
N CYS A 80 1.98 -4.14 -0.81
CA CYS A 80 2.83 -4.35 -1.99
C CYS A 80 2.15 -5.07 -3.15
N LYS A 81 0.96 -5.62 -2.89
CA LYS A 81 0.12 -6.36 -3.83
C LYS A 81 0.81 -7.62 -4.39
N ARG A 82 1.79 -8.15 -3.66
CA ARG A 82 2.53 -9.40 -3.95
C ARG A 82 2.34 -10.48 -2.86
N THR A 83 1.41 -10.27 -1.93
CA THR A 83 1.08 -11.27 -0.90
C THR A 83 0.52 -12.54 -1.54
N ARG A 84 0.86 -13.71 -0.99
CA ARG A 84 0.25 -15.00 -1.34
C ARG A 84 -0.97 -15.32 -0.49
N THR A 85 -1.22 -14.54 0.56
CA THR A 85 -2.37 -14.71 1.47
C THR A 85 -3.21 -13.42 1.52
N PRO A 86 -3.83 -13.00 0.39
CA PRO A 86 -4.63 -11.79 0.38
C PRO A 86 -5.84 -11.90 1.32
N PRO A 87 -6.28 -10.80 1.97
CA PRO A 87 -5.76 -9.43 1.87
C PRO A 87 -4.59 -9.13 2.84
N ARG A 88 -4.13 -10.11 3.61
CA ARG A 88 -3.15 -9.94 4.70
C ARG A 88 -1.71 -9.84 4.19
N CYS A 89 -0.86 -9.21 5.00
CA CYS A 89 0.58 -9.20 4.76
C CYS A 89 1.22 -10.54 5.18
N ASP A 90 2.01 -11.14 4.29
CA ASP A 90 2.76 -12.38 4.49
C ASP A 90 4.30 -12.17 4.48
N GLY A 91 4.74 -10.90 4.51
CA GLY A 91 6.16 -10.55 4.42
C GLY A 91 6.73 -10.56 3.00
N SER A 92 5.97 -10.88 1.94
CA SER A 92 6.46 -10.89 0.55
C SER A 92 7.08 -9.55 0.11
N HIS A 93 6.72 -8.45 0.76
CA HIS A 93 7.29 -7.14 0.51
C HIS A 93 8.77 -7.00 0.92
N LEU A 94 9.27 -7.82 1.85
CA LEU A 94 10.69 -7.82 2.25
C LEU A 94 11.58 -8.32 1.11
N ARG A 95 11.08 -9.23 0.27
CA ARG A 95 11.81 -9.72 -0.91
C ARG A 95 12.03 -8.62 -1.94
N LEU A 96 11.07 -7.69 -2.07
CA LEU A 96 11.21 -6.51 -2.93
C LEU A 96 12.30 -5.56 -2.42
N TRP A 97 12.49 -5.49 -1.09
CA TRP A 97 13.52 -4.66 -0.46
C TRP A 97 14.93 -5.27 -0.53
N VAL A 98 15.04 -6.60 -0.58
CA VAL A 98 16.30 -7.30 -0.83
C VAL A 98 16.72 -7.15 -2.30
N ALA A 99 15.80 -7.36 -3.24
CA ALA A 99 16.08 -7.16 -4.67
C ALA A 99 16.52 -5.72 -5.01
N GLY A 100 15.98 -4.71 -4.31
CA GLY A 100 16.38 -3.31 -4.49
C GLY A 100 17.69 -2.88 -3.82
N ARG A 101 18.36 -3.76 -3.04
CA ARG A 101 19.59 -3.41 -2.30
C ARG A 101 20.82 -4.22 -2.69
N GLY A 102 20.74 -5.04 -3.74
CA GLY A 102 21.78 -6.01 -4.04
C GLY A 102 21.91 -6.46 -5.48
N ASP A 103 21.48 -5.65 -6.46
CA ASP A 103 21.89 -5.86 -7.85
C ASP A 103 22.50 -4.58 -8.41
N ARG A 104 23.77 -4.37 -8.03
CA ARG A 104 24.74 -3.58 -8.78
C ARG A 104 25.78 -4.55 -9.36
N ARG A 105 25.34 -5.54 -10.15
CA ARG A 105 26.24 -6.18 -11.10
C ARG A 105 26.33 -5.32 -12.36
#